data_AF-A0A959ANT7-F1
#
_entry.id   AF-A0A959ANT7-F1
#
_cell.length_a   1.000
_cell.length_b   1.000
_cell.length_c   1.000
_cell.angle_alpha   90.00
_cell.angle_beta   90.00
_cell.angle_gamma   90.00
#
_symmetry.space_group_name_H-M   'P 1'
#
loop_
_entity.id
_entity.type
_entity.pdbx_description
1 polymer ?
#
loop_
_entity_poly.entity_id
_entity_poly.type
_entity_poly.pdbx_seq_one_letter_code
_entity_poly.pdbx_strand_id
1 'polypeptide(L)'
;MAQIKPHLSFWQIVNMNFGFFGIQYSFGLQQSNMSPIYKYLGADEASLPYLWLAGPMTGLIVQPIIGAMSDKTTSKMGRRTPYFLIGAILCSISLFFMPFSSTLWMAASLLWILD
;
A
#
# COMPACT_ATOMS: atom_id res chain seq x y z
N MET A 1 -14.09 9.50 -29.67
CA MET A 1 -13.80 8.11 -30.07
C MET A 1 -14.15 7.21 -28.89
N ALA A 2 -15.15 6.33 -29.02
CA ALA A 2 -15.47 5.37 -27.97
C ALA A 2 -14.30 4.39 -27.84
N GLN A 3 -13.62 4.40 -26.70
CA GLN A 3 -12.54 3.46 -26.39
C GLN A 3 -13.14 2.05 -26.38
N ILE A 4 -12.76 1.21 -27.35
CA ILE A 4 -13.16 -0.20 -27.41
C ILE A 4 -12.52 -0.87 -26.18
N LYS A 5 -13.34 -1.16 -25.16
CA LYS A 5 -12.87 -1.86 -23.97
C LYS A 5 -12.41 -3.25 -24.39
N PRO A 6 -11.18 -3.67 -24.08
CA PRO A 6 -10.71 -5.00 -24.43
C PRO A 6 -11.59 -6.04 -23.72
N HIS A 7 -12.09 -7.03 -24.47
CA HIS A 7 -12.75 -8.19 -23.89
C HIS A 7 -11.70 -9.04 -23.16
N LEU A 8 -11.73 -9.00 -21.82
CA LEU A 8 -10.83 -9.79 -20.98
C LEU A 8 -11.32 -11.25 -20.91
N SER A 9 -10.39 -12.20 -21.05
CA SER A 9 -10.67 -13.61 -20.80
C SER A 9 -11.04 -13.85 -19.34
N PHE A 10 -11.84 -14.88 -19.07
CA PHE A 10 -12.20 -15.31 -17.71
C PHE A 10 -10.97 -15.40 -16.79
N TRP A 11 -9.87 -15.98 -17.27
CA TRP A 11 -8.61 -16.10 -16.52
C TRP A 11 -7.92 -14.77 -16.24
N GLN A 12 -8.05 -13.78 -17.13
CA GLN A 12 -7.53 -12.44 -16.88
C GLN A 12 -8.35 -11.71 -15.80
N ILE A 13 -9.67 -11.91 -15.81
CA ILE A 13 -10.56 -11.38 -14.76
C ILE A 13 -10.19 -12.01 -13.42
N VAL A 14 -9.98 -13.33 -13.37
CA VAL A 14 -9.56 -14.04 -12.15
C VAL A 14 -8.20 -13.52 -11.65
N ASN A 15 -7.19 -13.39 -12.51
CA ASN A 15 -5.88 -12.85 -12.11
C ASN A 15 -5.97 -11.41 -11.56
N MET A 16 -6.80 -10.56 -12.16
CA MET A 16 -7.00 -9.19 -11.67
C MET A 16 -7.69 -9.18 -10.30
N ASN A 17 -8.72 -10.02 -10.11
CA ASN A 17 -9.40 -10.14 -8.83
C ASN A 17 -8.50 -10.72 -7.74
N PHE A 18 -7.64 -11.68 -8.07
CA PHE A 18 -6.69 -12.24 -7.12
C PHE A 18 -5.67 -11.20 -6.64
N GLY A 19 -5.15 -10.37 -7.56
CA GLY A 19 -4.31 -9.23 -7.20
C GLY A 19 -5.04 -8.23 -6.31
N PHE A 20 -6.29 -7.89 -6.65
CA PHE A 20 -7.10 -6.98 -5.85
C PHE A 20 -7.43 -7.55 -4.47
N PHE A 21 -7.70 -8.85 -4.38
CA PHE A 21 -7.94 -9.55 -3.11
C PHE A 21 -6.74 -9.42 -2.16
N GLY A 22 -5.51 -9.58 -2.67
CA GLY A 22 -4.30 -9.40 -1.86
C GLY A 22 -4.17 -7.99 -1.28
N ILE A 23 -4.49 -6.96 -2.08
CA ILE A 23 -4.48 -5.56 -1.62
C ILE A 23 -5.51 -5.34 -0.52
N GLN A 24 -6.75 -5.82 -0.72
CA GLN A 24 -7.82 -5.68 0.26
C GLN A 24 -7.50 -6.41 1.58
N TYR A 25 -6.89 -7.59 1.48
CA TYR A 25 -6.43 -8.32 2.64
C TYR A 25 -5.34 -7.56 3.42
N SER A 26 -4.37 -6.97 2.71
CA SER A 26 -3.32 -6.14 3.32
C SER A 26 -3.92 -4.94 4.06
N PHE A 27 -4.80 -4.16 3.42
CA PHE A 27 -5.49 -3.05 4.09
C PHE A 27 -6.32 -3.51 5.28
N GLY A 28 -7.00 -4.65 5.18
CA GLY A 28 -7.74 -5.24 6.30
C GLY A 28 -6.85 -5.56 7.50
N LEU A 29 -5.67 -6.13 7.26
CA LEU A 29 -4.69 -6.39 8.32
C LEU A 29 -4.18 -5.10 8.95
N GLN A 30 -3.94 -4.04 8.16
CA GLN A 30 -3.54 -2.75 8.67
C GLN A 30 -4.63 -2.14 9.56
N GLN A 31 -5.87 -2.05 9.08
CA GLN A 31 -6.99 -1.51 9.85
C GLN A 31 -7.21 -2.26 11.17
N SER A 32 -7.04 -3.59 11.18
CA SER A 32 -7.30 -4.42 12.36
C SER A 32 -6.14 -4.47 13.36
N ASN A 33 -4.89 -4.46 12.89
CA ASN A 33 -3.72 -4.78 13.75
C ASN A 33 -2.87 -3.55 14.08
N MET A 34 -2.97 -2.47 13.32
CA MET A 34 -2.10 -1.31 13.50
C MET A 34 -2.37 -0.60 14.84
N SER A 35 -3.63 -0.41 15.22
CA SER A 35 -3.99 0.23 16.50
C SER A 35 -3.54 -0.59 17.73
N PRO A 36 -3.73 -1.93 17.80
CA PRO A 36 -3.13 -2.76 18.83
C PRO A 36 -1.60 -2.71 18.89
N ILE A 37 -0.91 -2.74 17.74
CA ILE A 37 0.56 -2.68 17.67
C ILE A 37 1.08 -1.36 18.23
N TYR A 38 0.46 -0.23 17.87
CA TYR A 38 0.83 1.08 18.43
C TYR A 38 0.64 1.14 19.95
N LYS A 39 -0.47 0.61 20.47
CA LYS A 39 -0.69 0.53 21.93
C LYS A 39 0.35 -0.36 22.62
N TYR A 40 0.69 -1.51 22.02
CA TYR A 40 1.72 -2.41 22.55
C TYR A 40 3.11 -1.75 22.62
N LEU A 41 3.42 -0.86 21.66
CA LEU A 41 4.67 -0.10 21.61
C LEU A 41 4.68 1.14 22.52
N GLY A 42 3.63 1.37 23.32
CA GLY A 42 3.55 2.46 24.29
C GLY A 42 2.95 3.77 23.74
N ALA A 43 2.21 3.74 22.62
CA ALA A 43 1.48 4.91 22.15
C ALA A 43 0.34 5.26 23.11
N ASP A 44 0.31 6.51 23.55
CA ASP A 44 -0.84 7.07 24.25
C ASP A 44 -2.06 7.12 23.31
N GLU A 45 -3.27 6.87 23.81
CA GLU A 45 -4.47 6.79 22.97
C GLU A 45 -4.75 8.11 22.24
N ALA A 46 -4.35 9.25 22.81
CA ALA A 46 -4.46 10.56 22.16
C ALA A 46 -3.47 10.75 20.99
N SER A 47 -2.42 9.93 20.90
CA SER A 47 -1.44 9.98 19.81
C SER A 47 -1.82 9.11 18.61
N LEU A 48 -2.74 8.15 18.77
CA LEU A 48 -3.20 7.27 17.69
C LEU A 48 -3.73 8.03 16.46
N PRO A 49 -4.60 9.06 16.59
CA PRO A 49 -5.08 9.82 15.43
C PRO A 49 -3.93 10.47 14.64
N TYR A 50 -2.90 10.95 15.33
CA TYR A 50 -1.72 11.54 14.67
C TYR A 50 -0.90 10.50 13.91
N LEU A 51 -0.79 9.27 14.43
CA LEU A 51 -0.15 8.16 13.72
C LEU A 51 -0.97 7.72 12.51
N TRP A 52 -2.30 7.79 12.61
CA TRP A 52 -3.23 7.50 11.51
C TRP A 52 -3.29 8.59 10.43
N LEU A 53 -2.87 9.82 10.72
CA LEU A 53 -2.72 10.88 9.70
C LEU A 53 -1.70 10.52 8.62
N ALA A 54 -0.81 9.56 8.90
CA ALA A 54 0.08 8.96 7.92
C ALA A 54 -0.61 8.66 6.60
N GLY A 55 -1.67 7.83 6.61
CA GLY A 55 -2.35 7.36 5.42
C GLY A 55 -2.90 8.46 4.49
N PRO A 56 -3.71 9.42 4.99
CA PRO A 56 -4.16 10.52 4.15
C PRO A 56 -3.01 11.43 3.67
N MET A 57 -1.93 11.57 4.44
CA MET A 57 -0.78 12.39 4.04
C MET A 57 0.06 11.73 2.93
N THR A 58 0.33 10.43 3.05
CA THR A 58 0.95 9.63 1.98
C THR A 58 0.05 9.60 0.76
N GLY A 59 -1.26 9.38 0.93
CA GLY A 59 -2.24 9.46 -0.15
C GLY A 59 -2.22 10.81 -0.90
N LEU A 60 -2.17 11.93 -0.19
CA LEU A 60 -2.17 13.27 -0.79
C LEU A 60 -0.89 13.58 -1.57
N ILE A 61 0.26 13.10 -1.10
CA ILE A 61 1.58 13.47 -1.66
C ILE A 61 2.08 12.41 -2.64
N VAL A 62 2.10 11.15 -2.21
CA VAL A 62 2.70 10.03 -2.94
C VAL A 62 1.85 9.64 -4.14
N GLN A 63 0.52 9.57 -4.02
CA GLN A 63 -0.34 9.17 -5.14
C GLN A 63 -0.21 10.08 -6.38
N PRO A 64 -0.28 11.43 -6.29
CA PRO A 64 -0.13 12.28 -7.47
C PRO A 64 1.30 12.27 -8.04
N ILE A 65 2.33 12.16 -7.20
CA ILE A 65 3.73 12.06 -7.66
C ILE A 65 3.93 10.76 -8.44
N ILE A 66 3.55 9.62 -7.85
CA ILE A 66 3.66 8.32 -8.52
C ILE A 66 2.78 8.30 -9.77
N GLY A 67 1.58 8.89 -9.74
CA GLY A 67 0.72 9.04 -10.92
C GLY A 67 1.41 9.78 -12.06
N ALA A 68 2.00 10.95 -11.79
CA ALA A 68 2.70 11.75 -12.77
C ALA A 68 4.00 11.09 -13.29
N MET A 69 4.71 10.35 -12.43
CA MET A 69 5.90 9.58 -12.82
C MET A 69 5.56 8.33 -13.65
N SER A 70 4.49 7.63 -13.27
CA SER A 70 3.96 6.46 -13.96
C SER A 70 3.52 6.79 -15.38
N ASP A 71 2.90 7.95 -15.57
CA ASP A 71 2.52 8.44 -16.89
C ASP A 71 3.73 8.76 -17.77
N LYS A 72 4.92 9.05 -17.23
CA LYS A 72 6.13 9.30 -18.04
C LYS A 72 6.95 8.05 -18.35
N THR A 73 6.61 6.90 -17.78
CA THR A 73 7.45 5.70 -17.85
C THR A 73 7.07 4.77 -19.00
N THR A 74 7.95 4.60 -19.97
CA THR A 74 7.83 3.62 -21.07
C THR A 74 8.67 2.39 -20.74
N SER A 75 8.11 1.45 -19.97
CA SER A 75 8.75 0.15 -19.66
C SER A 75 8.16 -0.98 -20.52
N LYS A 76 8.96 -2.02 -20.82
CA LYS A 76 8.53 -3.22 -21.57
C LYS A 76 7.39 -4.00 -20.92
N MET A 77 7.17 -3.84 -19.60
CA MET A 77 6.11 -4.51 -18.83
C MET A 77 4.83 -3.65 -18.66
N GLY A 78 4.77 -2.49 -19.31
CA GLY A 78 3.67 -1.52 -19.18
C GLY A 78 4.05 -0.31 -18.30
N ARG A 79 3.22 0.75 -18.36
CA ARG A 79 3.48 2.05 -17.69
C ARG A 79 3.31 1.98 -16.17
N ARG A 80 2.33 1.21 -15.68
CA ARG A 80 1.91 1.16 -14.26
C ARG A 80 2.41 -0.06 -13.49
N THR A 81 2.71 -1.15 -14.20
CA THR A 81 3.14 -2.44 -13.65
C THR A 81 4.44 -2.40 -12.83
N PRO A 82 5.53 -1.70 -13.24
CA PRO A 82 6.77 -1.69 -12.45
C PRO A 82 6.63 -0.97 -11.11
N TYR A 83 5.86 0.12 -11.05
CA TYR A 83 5.57 0.84 -9.81
C TYR A 83 4.75 -0.02 -8.84
N PHE A 84 3.75 -0.74 -9.36
CA PHE A 84 2.95 -1.66 -8.56
C PHE A 84 3.78 -2.83 -7.99
N LEU A 85 4.69 -3.40 -8.80
CA LEU A 85 5.57 -4.49 -8.39
C LEU A 85 6.55 -4.07 -7.29
N ILE A 86 7.17 -2.89 -7.44
CA ILE A 86 8.09 -2.34 -6.43
C ILE A 86 7.34 -2.10 -5.12
N GLY A 87 6.14 -1.49 -5.19
CA GLY A 87 5.28 -1.28 -4.03
C GLY A 87 4.90 -2.60 -3.34
N ALA A 88 4.52 -3.63 -4.10
CA ALA A 88 4.17 -4.94 -3.54
C ALA A 88 5.34 -5.64 -2.83
N ILE A 89 6.56 -5.50 -3.36
CA ILE A 89 7.78 -6.02 -2.71
C ILE A 89 8.08 -5.26 -1.42
N LEU A 90 8.07 -3.93 -1.47
CA LEU A 90 8.28 -3.09 -0.28
C LEU A 90 7.24 -3.34 0.81
N CYS A 91 5.97 -3.49 0.42
CA CYS A 91 4.86 -3.84 1.31
C CYS A 91 5.07 -5.21 1.98
N SER A 92 5.45 -6.23 1.20
CA SER A 92 5.74 -7.57 1.73
C SER A 92 6.90 -7.57 2.71
N ILE A 93 7.98 -6.84 2.41
CA ILE A 93 9.13 -6.68 3.31
C ILE A 93 8.68 -5.97 4.58
N SER A 94 7.92 -4.88 4.45
CA SER A 94 7.46 -4.08 5.60
C SER A 94 6.58 -4.89 6.55
N LEU A 95 5.64 -5.69 6.03
CA LEU A 95 4.83 -6.61 6.83
C LEU A 95 5.66 -7.66 7.56
N PHE A 96 6.73 -8.16 6.94
CA PHE A 96 7.63 -9.15 7.54
C PHE A 96 8.46 -8.55 8.69
N PHE A 97 8.86 -7.28 8.56
CA PHE A 97 9.66 -6.57 9.57
C PHE A 97 8.81 -5.90 10.67
N MET A 98 7.51 -5.70 10.43
CA MET A 98 6.57 -5.09 11.38
C MET A 98 6.53 -5.76 12.77
N PRO A 99 6.51 -7.10 12.93
CA PRO A 99 6.56 -7.73 14.25
C PRO A 99 7.91 -7.58 14.97
N PHE A 100 8.99 -7.20 14.25
CA PHE A 100 10.32 -6.97 14.82
C PHE A 100 10.57 -5.50 15.19
N SER A 101 9.61 -4.62 14.94
CA SER A 101 9.72 -3.19 15.27
C SER A 101 9.68 -2.98 16.78
N SER A 102 10.82 -2.64 17.38
CA SER A 102 10.97 -2.38 18.81
C SER A 102 10.66 -0.93 19.23
N THR A 103 10.40 -0.03 18.26
CA THR A 103 10.17 1.41 18.52
C THR A 103 8.95 1.96 17.76
N LEU A 104 8.22 2.89 18.39
CA LEU A 104 7.03 3.55 17.81
C LEU A 104 7.28 4.18 16.44
N TRP A 105 8.42 4.84 16.28
CA TRP A 105 8.81 5.51 15.04
C TRP A 105 9.14 4.51 13.92
N MET A 106 9.66 3.32 14.25
CA MET A 106 9.90 2.27 13.27
C MET A 106 8.57 1.70 12.74
N ALA A 107 7.58 1.48 13.61
CA ALA A 107 6.23 1.08 13.21
C ALA A 107 5.53 2.16 12.37
N ALA A 108 5.67 3.44 12.73
CA ALA A 108 5.12 4.56 11.96
C ALA A 108 5.75 4.70 10.57
N SER A 109 7.09 4.54 10.47
CA SER A 109 7.80 4.56 9.20
C SER A 109 7.48 3.36 8.31
N LEU A 110 7.25 2.18 8.90
CA LEU A 110 6.80 1.00 8.18
C LEU A 110 5.37 1.16 7.67
N LEU A 111 4.47 1.76 8.45
CA LEU A 111 3.12 2.14 8.00
C LEU A 111 3.19 3.11 6.82
N TRP A 112 4.08 4.12 6.88
CA TRP A 112 4.29 5.07 5.78
C TRP A 112 4.82 4.44 4.49
N ILE A 113 5.50 3.29 4.58
CA ILE A 113 5.97 2.53 3.41
C ILE A 113 4.88 1.58 2.89
N LEU A 114 3.95 1.22 3.77
CA LEU A 114 2.88 0.27 3.50
C LEU A 114 1.69 0.89 2.78
N ASP A 115 1.51 2.21 2.91
CA ASP A 115 0.48 3.03 2.25
C ASP A 115 1.03 3.78 1.02
#